data_AF-A0A378TRI6-F1
#
_entry.id   AF-A0A378TRI6-F1
#
_cell.length_a   1.000
_cell.length_b   1.000
_cell.length_c   1.000
_cell.angle_alpha   90.00
_cell.angle_beta   90.00
_cell.angle_gamma   90.00
#
_symmetry.space_group_name_H-M   'P 1'
#
loop_
_entity.id
_entity.type
_entity.pdbx_description
1 polymer ?
#
loop_
_entity_poly.entity_id
_entity_poly.type
_entity_poly.pdbx_seq_one_letter_code
_entity_poly.pdbx_strand_id
1 'polypeptide(L)'
;MKTKAMLILSILLSILLSSFTLTACDPFKGLRGYGQEAGANGKSKRFKNARGEARFDCQKGFIHAHEGNSYLEKHGLPREIGGNFICDGDAPKLPKDCQGREIRSEAELNAFTTKLQLPLALNDFICKNGVPTIPVKDLEY
;
A
#
# COMPACT_ATOMS: atom_id res chain seq x y z
N MET A 1 -0.73 18.20 -49.04
CA MET A 1 -1.45 18.11 -47.76
C MET A 1 -0.96 17.01 -46.80
N LYS A 2 0.07 16.21 -47.13
CA LYS A 2 0.49 15.05 -46.31
C LYS A 2 1.51 15.36 -45.19
N THR A 3 2.27 16.45 -45.30
CA THR A 3 3.37 16.77 -44.38
C THR A 3 2.94 17.45 -43.08
N LYS A 4 1.91 18.30 -43.12
CA LYS A 4 1.40 18.99 -41.91
C LYS A 4 0.68 18.02 -40.94
N ALA A 5 -0.05 17.05 -41.47
CA ALA A 5 -0.76 16.05 -40.66
C ALA A 5 0.18 15.08 -39.94
N MET A 6 1.27 14.64 -40.60
CA MET A 6 2.32 13.83 -40.00
C MET A 6 3.02 14.56 -38.85
N LEU A 7 3.32 15.85 -39.02
CA LEU A 7 3.97 16.67 -37.99
C LEU A 7 3.10 16.83 -36.73
N ILE A 8 1.79 17.06 -36.92
CA ILE A 8 0.82 17.17 -35.82
C ILE A 8 0.69 15.85 -35.07
N LEU A 9 0.64 14.72 -35.79
CA LEU A 9 0.56 13.40 -35.18
C LEU A 9 1.83 13.06 -34.38
N SER A 10 3.02 13.39 -34.88
CA SER A 10 4.28 13.19 -34.15
C SER A 10 4.40 14.09 -32.92
N ILE A 11 3.89 15.32 -32.97
CA ILE A 11 3.88 16.24 -31.82
C ILE A 11 2.90 15.71 -30.75
N LEU A 12 1.69 15.31 -31.13
CA LEU A 12 0.73 14.69 -30.22
C LEU A 12 1.26 13.40 -29.60
N LEU A 13 1.92 12.54 -30.39
CA LEU A 13 2.54 11.32 -29.90
C LEU A 13 3.67 11.64 -28.92
N SER A 14 4.50 12.65 -29.19
CA SER A 14 5.55 13.09 -28.27
C SER A 14 5.02 13.72 -26.98
N ILE A 15 3.88 14.44 -27.01
CA ILE A 15 3.20 14.99 -25.83
C ILE A 15 2.54 13.87 -25.00
N LEU A 16 1.95 12.88 -25.67
CA LEU A 16 1.39 11.68 -25.05
C LEU A 16 2.48 10.84 -24.39
N LEU A 17 3.62 10.62 -25.06
CA LEU A 17 4.75 9.88 -24.49
C LEU A 17 5.52 10.67 -23.42
N SER A 18 5.62 12.00 -23.52
CA SER A 18 6.28 12.82 -22.49
C SER A 18 5.47 12.91 -21.19
N SER A 19 4.17 12.59 -21.24
CA SER A 19 3.33 12.45 -20.05
C SER A 19 3.62 11.15 -19.28
N PHE A 20 4.25 10.16 -19.91
CA PHE A 20 4.61 8.87 -19.30
C PHE A 20 5.97 8.86 -18.61
N THR A 21 6.78 9.92 -18.77
CA THR A 21 8.01 10.10 -17.98
C THR A 21 7.81 11.19 -16.92
N LEU A 22 6.73 11.09 -16.15
CA LEU A 22 6.78 11.61 -14.78
C LEU A 22 7.88 10.79 -14.10
N THR A 23 9.08 11.35 -13.98
CA THR A 23 10.00 10.96 -12.91
C THR A 23 9.16 10.99 -11.65
N ALA A 24 8.75 9.81 -11.17
CA ALA A 24 7.69 9.71 -10.20
C ALA A 24 8.25 10.32 -8.91
N CYS A 25 7.88 11.57 -8.63
CA CYS A 25 7.95 12.10 -7.29
C CYS A 25 7.22 11.08 -6.43
N ASP A 26 7.96 10.49 -5.50
CA ASP A 26 7.41 9.57 -4.53
C ASP A 26 6.29 10.31 -3.77
N PRO A 27 4.99 9.99 -4.02
CA PRO A 27 3.87 10.75 -3.48
C PRO A 27 3.79 10.59 -1.95
N PHE A 28 4.60 9.68 -1.42
CA PHE A 28 4.66 9.32 -0.03
C PHE A 28 5.88 9.90 0.69
N LYS A 29 6.75 10.66 0.00
CA LYS A 29 8.01 11.16 0.58
C LYS A 29 7.84 11.90 1.92
N GLY A 30 6.72 12.58 2.14
CA GLY A 30 6.41 13.30 3.38
C GLY A 30 5.62 12.52 4.45
N LEU A 31 5.22 11.28 4.16
CA LEU A 31 4.39 10.44 5.04
C LEU A 31 5.18 9.29 5.69
N ARG A 32 6.47 9.18 5.37
CA ARG A 32 7.41 8.24 5.97
C ARG A 32 7.72 8.66 7.40
N GLY A 33 7.71 7.70 8.33
CA GLY A 33 7.92 7.96 9.76
C GLY A 33 6.63 8.15 10.57
N TYR A 34 5.47 8.19 9.91
CA TYR A 34 4.16 8.16 10.57
C TYR A 34 3.61 6.75 10.57
N GLY A 35 3.42 6.18 11.75
CA GLY A 35 2.86 4.86 11.94
C GLY A 35 2.83 4.48 13.41
N GLN A 36 2.22 3.32 13.69
CA GLN A 36 2.03 2.82 15.05
C GLN A 36 3.34 2.87 15.87
N GLU A 37 3.37 3.70 16.91
CA GLU A 37 4.47 3.72 17.86
C GLU A 37 4.60 2.37 18.58
N ALA A 38 5.84 1.97 18.86
CA ALA A 38 6.15 0.78 19.60
C ALA A 38 5.43 0.79 20.96
N GLY A 39 4.34 0.02 21.11
CA GLY A 39 3.57 -0.04 22.36
C GLY A 39 2.06 0.16 22.22
N ALA A 40 1.53 0.45 21.02
CA ALA A 40 0.08 0.64 20.80
C ALA A 40 -0.80 -0.60 21.12
N ASN A 41 -0.21 -1.76 21.42
CA ASN A 41 -0.94 -2.96 21.84
C ASN A 41 -1.54 -2.83 23.25
N GLY A 42 -1.11 -1.87 24.07
CA GLY A 42 -1.61 -1.68 25.43
C GLY A 42 -1.53 -2.96 26.26
N LYS A 43 -2.65 -3.40 26.87
CA LYS A 43 -2.76 -4.68 27.61
C LYS A 43 -3.02 -5.90 26.72
N SER A 44 -3.13 -5.73 25.40
CA SER A 44 -3.42 -6.86 24.51
C SER A 44 -2.21 -7.77 24.42
N LYS A 45 -2.45 -9.08 24.48
CA LYS A 45 -1.43 -10.08 24.15
C LYS A 45 -1.18 -10.18 22.64
N ARG A 46 -2.04 -9.57 21.81
CA ARG A 46 -2.04 -9.67 20.34
C ARG A 46 -1.30 -8.50 19.73
N PHE A 47 -0.46 -8.77 18.73
CA PHE A 47 0.03 -7.72 17.86
C PHE A 47 -1.15 -7.17 17.07
N LYS A 48 -1.33 -5.86 17.11
CA LYS A 48 -2.42 -5.18 16.44
C LYS A 48 -1.87 -4.27 15.37
N ASN A 49 -2.61 -4.11 14.29
CA ASN A 49 -2.33 -2.98 13.42
C ASN A 49 -2.70 -1.66 14.10
N ALA A 50 -2.40 -0.55 13.45
CA ALA A 50 -2.71 0.79 13.96
C ALA A 50 -4.19 1.05 14.26
N ARG A 51 -5.11 0.27 13.68
CA ARG A 51 -6.55 0.32 13.94
C ARG A 51 -6.98 -0.52 15.14
N GLY A 52 -6.04 -1.22 15.78
CA GLY A 52 -6.29 -2.07 16.92
C GLY A 52 -6.76 -3.49 16.56
N GLU A 53 -6.77 -3.84 15.27
CA GLU A 53 -7.17 -5.16 14.77
C GLU A 53 -6.03 -6.16 14.99
N ALA A 54 -6.33 -7.31 15.57
CA ALA A 54 -5.33 -8.35 15.80
C ALA A 54 -4.78 -8.89 14.48
N ARG A 55 -3.46 -8.96 14.36
CA ARG A 55 -2.76 -9.50 13.21
C ARG A 55 -2.30 -10.92 13.48
N PHE A 56 -2.52 -11.77 12.48
CA PHE A 56 -1.99 -13.11 12.39
C PHE A 56 -0.82 -13.10 11.40
N ASP A 57 0.08 -14.06 11.53
CA ASP A 57 1.09 -14.31 10.51
C ASP A 57 0.42 -14.90 9.26
N CYS A 58 1.21 -15.05 8.20
CA CYS A 58 0.70 -15.55 6.92
C CYS A 58 0.41 -17.05 6.89
N GLN A 59 0.83 -17.79 7.93
CA GLN A 59 0.47 -19.18 8.16
C GLN A 59 -0.74 -19.31 9.11
N LYS A 60 -1.42 -18.19 9.40
CA LYS A 60 -2.56 -18.08 10.34
C LYS A 60 -2.17 -18.36 11.80
N GLY A 61 -0.89 -18.35 12.11
CA GLY A 61 -0.34 -18.34 13.45
C GLY A 61 -0.54 -16.98 14.12
N PHE A 62 -0.56 -17.02 15.44
CA PHE A 62 -0.78 -15.82 16.24
C PHE A 62 0.51 -15.04 16.42
N ILE A 63 0.47 -13.72 16.20
CA ILE A 63 1.60 -12.84 16.50
C ILE A 63 1.38 -12.23 17.88
N HIS A 64 2.27 -12.53 18.83
CA HIS A 64 2.21 -11.91 20.15
C HIS A 64 2.58 -10.43 20.08
N ALA A 65 1.96 -9.61 20.94
CA ALA A 65 2.15 -8.16 20.99
C ALA A 65 3.63 -7.75 21.14
N HIS A 66 4.40 -8.53 21.91
CA HIS A 66 5.83 -8.28 22.14
C HIS A 66 6.71 -8.77 20.99
N GLU A 67 6.20 -9.66 20.13
CA GLU A 67 6.92 -10.21 18.98
C GLU A 67 6.66 -9.41 17.70
N GLY A 68 5.61 -8.59 17.66
CA GLY A 68 5.18 -7.91 16.44
C GLY A 68 6.27 -7.11 15.73
N ASN A 69 7.06 -6.34 16.47
CA ASN A 69 8.19 -5.60 15.89
C ASN A 69 9.25 -6.55 15.31
N SER A 70 9.60 -7.61 16.05
CA SER A 70 10.55 -8.63 15.59
C SER A 70 10.02 -9.39 14.38
N TYR A 71 8.70 -9.62 14.31
CA TYR A 71 8.05 -10.21 13.15
C TYR A 71 8.19 -9.31 11.91
N LEU A 72 7.91 -8.01 12.05
CA LEU A 72 8.10 -7.07 10.94
C LEU A 72 9.56 -7.03 10.48
N GLU A 73 10.51 -6.91 11.42
CA GLU A 73 11.94 -6.88 11.12
C GLU A 73 12.43 -8.16 10.44
N LYS A 74 12.04 -9.33 10.95
CA LYS A 74 12.37 -10.65 10.38
C LYS A 74 11.97 -10.76 8.91
N HIS A 75 10.87 -10.09 8.53
CA HIS A 75 10.34 -10.12 7.17
C HIS A 75 10.69 -8.86 6.35
N GLY A 76 11.59 -7.99 6.85
CA GLY A 76 12.02 -6.78 6.14
C GLY A 76 10.92 -5.73 5.99
N LEU A 77 9.87 -5.79 6.82
CA LEU A 77 8.79 -4.83 6.81
C LEU A 77 9.14 -3.62 7.71
N PRO A 78 8.90 -2.39 7.24
CA PRO A 78 9.07 -1.18 8.04
C PRO A 78 8.12 -1.19 9.23
N ARG A 79 8.57 -0.70 10.39
CA ARG A 79 7.73 -0.63 11.61
C ARG A 79 6.57 0.34 11.43
N GLU A 80 6.81 1.38 10.64
CA GLU A 80 5.87 2.43 10.27
C GLU A 80 4.63 1.89 9.55
N ILE A 81 4.69 0.71 8.93
CA ILE A 81 3.50 0.08 8.34
C ILE A 81 2.46 -0.30 9.42
N GLY A 82 2.87 -0.33 10.69
CA GLY A 82 1.99 -0.52 11.83
C GLY A 82 1.16 -1.79 11.70
N GLY A 83 1.78 -2.90 11.26
CA GLY A 83 1.11 -4.19 11.08
C GLY A 83 0.22 -4.32 9.82
N ASN A 84 0.13 -3.30 8.96
CA ASN A 84 -0.67 -3.33 7.73
C ASN A 84 0.06 -4.02 6.57
N PHE A 85 0.34 -5.32 6.70
CA PHE A 85 0.91 -6.15 5.64
C PHE A 85 -0.15 -7.07 5.02
N ILE A 86 0.11 -7.56 3.81
CA ILE A 86 -0.66 -8.63 3.16
C ILE A 86 0.15 -9.92 3.14
N CYS A 87 -0.50 -11.05 2.84
CA CYS A 87 0.16 -12.34 2.74
C CYS A 87 0.20 -12.80 1.28
N ASP A 88 1.41 -13.04 0.78
CA ASP A 88 1.64 -13.71 -0.49
C ASP A 88 2.17 -15.11 -0.21
N GLY A 89 1.25 -16.08 -0.22
CA GLY A 89 1.47 -17.38 0.41
C GLY A 89 1.79 -17.22 1.89
N ASP A 90 2.89 -17.85 2.32
CA ASP A 90 3.35 -17.83 3.72
C ASP A 90 4.23 -16.61 4.05
N ALA A 91 4.47 -15.71 3.08
CA ALA A 91 5.35 -14.56 3.26
C ALA A 91 4.55 -13.26 3.40
N PRO A 92 4.75 -12.48 4.47
CA PRO A 92 4.13 -11.17 4.56
C PRO A 92 4.85 -10.19 3.62
N LYS A 93 4.08 -9.32 2.96
CA LYS A 93 4.56 -8.31 2.03
C LYS A 93 3.88 -6.97 2.28
N LEU A 94 4.55 -5.91 1.83
CA LEU A 94 3.95 -4.59 1.83
C LEU A 94 2.81 -4.52 0.80
N PRO A 95 1.69 -3.85 1.15
CA PRO A 95 0.71 -3.47 0.14
C PRO A 95 1.37 -2.57 -0.91
N LYS A 96 0.89 -2.67 -2.15
CA LYS A 96 1.41 -1.88 -3.26
C LYS A 96 0.29 -1.08 -3.86
N ASP A 97 0.57 0.17 -4.24
CA ASP A 97 -0.36 0.94 -5.05
C ASP A 97 -0.51 0.35 -6.46
N CYS A 98 -1.46 0.87 -7.23
CA CYS A 98 -1.70 0.39 -8.60
C CYS A 98 -0.63 0.77 -9.62
N GLN A 99 0.44 1.44 -9.20
CA GLN A 99 1.65 1.67 -9.98
C GLN A 99 2.79 0.72 -9.55
N GLY A 100 2.52 -0.19 -8.61
CA GLY A 100 3.47 -1.18 -8.09
C GLY A 100 4.41 -0.65 -7.01
N ARG A 101 4.20 0.59 -6.51
CA ARG A 101 5.03 1.15 -5.43
C ARG A 101 4.56 0.62 -4.09
N GLU A 102 5.51 0.20 -3.28
CA GLU A 102 5.24 -0.25 -1.91
C GLU A 102 4.77 0.91 -1.04
N ILE A 103 3.69 0.66 -0.32
CA ILE A 103 3.19 1.51 0.75
C ILE A 103 3.89 1.03 2.03
N ARG A 104 4.74 1.88 2.58
CA ARG A 104 5.71 1.56 3.64
C ARG A 104 5.31 2.09 5.01
N SER A 105 4.25 2.89 5.10
CA SER A 105 3.74 3.37 6.38
C SER A 105 2.21 3.36 6.45
N GLU A 106 1.68 3.39 7.66
CA GLU A 106 0.25 3.56 7.89
C GLU A 106 -0.26 4.90 7.32
N ALA A 107 0.50 5.99 7.47
CA ALA A 107 0.09 7.27 6.91
C ALA A 107 0.04 7.25 5.37
N GLU A 108 1.00 6.55 4.74
CA GLU A 108 0.97 6.32 3.29
C GLU A 108 -0.27 5.53 2.87
N LEU A 109 -0.60 4.47 3.62
CA LEU A 109 -1.78 3.66 3.37
C LEU A 109 -3.07 4.47 3.54
N ASN A 110 -3.19 5.21 4.64
CA ASN A 110 -4.33 6.08 4.92
C ASN A 110 -4.50 7.16 3.85
N ALA A 111 -3.41 7.80 3.41
CA ALA A 111 -3.46 8.78 2.33
C ALA A 111 -3.91 8.14 1.01
N PHE A 112 -3.41 6.94 0.70
CA PHE A 112 -3.79 6.19 -0.50
C PHE A 112 -5.29 5.84 -0.49
N THR A 113 -5.78 5.21 0.58
CA THR A 113 -7.18 4.77 0.68
C THR A 113 -8.13 5.97 0.72
N THR A 114 -7.76 7.04 1.42
CA THR A 114 -8.57 8.28 1.49
C THR A 114 -8.68 8.95 0.13
N LYS A 115 -7.57 9.10 -0.59
CA LYS A 115 -7.54 9.72 -1.93
C LYS A 115 -8.44 8.99 -2.92
N LEU A 116 -8.53 7.67 -2.80
CA LEU A 116 -9.28 6.81 -3.70
C LEU A 116 -10.67 6.42 -3.17
N GLN A 117 -11.10 7.03 -2.05
CA GLN A 117 -12.38 6.77 -1.39
C GLN A 117 -12.61 5.27 -1.10
N LEU A 118 -11.52 4.55 -0.83
CA LEU A 118 -11.55 3.16 -0.38
C LEU A 118 -11.84 3.12 1.12
N PRO A 119 -12.29 1.96 1.65
CA PRO A 119 -12.29 1.71 3.07
C PRO A 119 -10.93 2.06 3.68
N LEU A 120 -10.96 2.80 4.78
CA LEU A 120 -9.75 3.31 5.41
C LEU A 120 -8.80 2.18 5.78
N ALA A 121 -7.52 2.34 5.42
CA ALA A 121 -6.46 1.36 5.66
C ALA A 121 -6.72 -0.03 5.05
N LEU A 122 -7.56 -0.13 4.01
CA LEU A 122 -7.65 -1.31 3.17
C LEU A 122 -6.27 -1.59 2.56
N ASN A 123 -5.62 -2.65 3.04
CA ASN A 123 -4.30 -3.07 2.59
C ASN A 123 -4.34 -4.23 1.59
N ASP A 124 -5.49 -4.89 1.43
CA ASP A 124 -5.72 -5.88 0.38
C ASP A 124 -6.69 -5.32 -0.67
N PHE A 125 -6.19 -5.12 -1.89
CA PHE A 125 -6.98 -4.62 -3.01
C PHE A 125 -6.35 -5.06 -4.33
N ILE A 126 -7.18 -5.23 -5.35
CA ILE A 126 -6.73 -5.66 -6.67
C ILE A 126 -6.73 -4.46 -7.60
N CYS A 127 -5.62 -4.23 -8.29
CA CYS A 127 -5.55 -3.18 -9.29
C CYS A 127 -6.06 -3.68 -10.64
N LYS A 128 -7.13 -3.07 -11.14
CA LYS A 128 -7.67 -3.28 -12.50
C LYS A 128 -7.53 -1.98 -13.28
N ASN A 129 -6.81 -2.01 -14.40
CA ASN A 129 -6.56 -0.83 -15.24
C ASN A 129 -5.99 0.38 -14.47
N GLY A 130 -5.12 0.13 -13.47
CA GLY A 130 -4.54 1.18 -12.64
C GLY A 130 -5.45 1.74 -11.54
N VAL A 131 -6.66 1.19 -11.39
CA VAL A 131 -7.63 1.59 -10.36
C VAL A 131 -7.75 0.47 -9.32
N PRO A 132 -7.66 0.78 -8.02
CA PRO A 132 -7.89 -0.23 -6.99
C PRO A 132 -9.36 -0.62 -6.97
N THR A 133 -9.59 -1.92 -6.99
CA THR A 133 -10.90 -2.54 -6.84
C THR A 133 -10.86 -3.42 -5.60
N ILE A 134 -11.90 -3.31 -4.80
CA ILE A 134 -12.07 -4.16 -3.63
C ILE A 134 -12.48 -5.55 -4.14
N PRO A 135 -11.82 -6.64 -3.72
CA PRO A 135 -12.30 -7.99 -4.01
C PRO A 135 -13.76 -8.10 -3.56
N VAL A 136 -14.64 -8.61 -4.42
CA VAL A 136 -16.09 -8.71 -4.12
C VAL A 136 -16.37 -9.49 -2.82
N LYS A 137 -15.44 -10.38 -2.43
CA LYS A 137 -15.48 -11.17 -1.19
C LYS A 137 -15.46 -10.33 0.09
N ASP A 138 -14.99 -9.08 0.01
CA ASP A 138 -14.90 -8.16 1.16
C ASP A 138 -16.02 -7.10 1.16
N LEU A 139 -16.95 -7.16 0.19
CA LEU A 139 -18.14 -6.29 0.10
C LEU A 139 -19.41 -6.95 0.66
N GLU A 140 -19.35 -8.23 1.03
CA GLU A 140 -20.43 -8.95 1.71
C GLU A 140 -20.32 -8.75 3.23
N TYR A 141 -20.84 -7.63 3.74
CA TYR A 141 -21.17 -7.45 5.15
C TYR A 141 -22.49 -6.69 5.31
#